data_AF-A0A6L5FVZ6-F1
#
_entry.id   AF-A0A6L5FVZ6-F1
#
_cell.length_a   1.000
_cell.length_b   1.000
_cell.length_c   1.000
_cell.angle_alpha   90.00
_cell.angle_beta   90.00
_cell.angle_gamma   90.00
#
_symmetry.space_group_name_H-M   'P 1'
#
loop_
_entity.id
_entity.type
_entity.pdbx_description
1 polymer ?
#
loop_
_entity_poly.entity_id
_entity_poly.type
_entity_poly.pdbx_seq_one_letter_code
_entity_poly.pdbx_strand_id
1 'polypeptide(L)'
;MRDELRRMALIGSGVAELTKARAEQIVKDLVKKGEVGREQASQVVKDLMERSKDNRKEIAAFVRGEIRSQIESLGLATKRDFERLERRVGRLEEQAKKSAAPKKSAAPKASAKKSTAKKSTAKPASS
;
A
#
# COMPACT_ATOMS: atom_id res chain seq x y z
N MET A 1 -31.48 32.70 19.18
CA MET A 1 -31.41 32.14 17.82
C MET A 1 -30.03 32.23 17.17
N ARG A 2 -29.41 33.40 16.94
CA ARG A 2 -28.08 33.47 16.28
C ARG A 2 -26.96 32.75 17.06
N ASP A 3 -26.99 32.81 18.38
CA ASP A 3 -26.01 32.10 19.23
C ASP A 3 -26.20 30.58 19.24
N GLU A 4 -27.44 30.10 19.15
CA GLU A 4 -27.71 28.67 19.04
C GLU A 4 -27.33 28.13 17.68
N LEU A 5 -27.54 28.88 16.59
CA LEU A 5 -27.04 28.53 15.26
C LEU A 5 -25.51 28.50 15.21
N ARG A 6 -24.82 29.44 15.89
CA ARG A 6 -23.35 29.40 16.04
C ARG A 6 -22.89 28.19 16.86
N ARG A 7 -23.57 27.87 17.96
CA ARG A 7 -23.28 26.68 18.77
C ARG A 7 -23.55 25.39 17.99
N MET A 8 -24.64 25.34 17.25
CA MET A 8 -25.03 24.18 16.44
C MET A 8 -24.16 24.03 15.19
N ALA A 9 -23.64 25.12 14.61
CA ALA A 9 -22.60 25.06 13.59
C ALA A 9 -21.24 24.59 14.16
N LEU A 10 -20.89 25.03 15.37
CA LEU A 10 -19.70 24.56 16.09
C LEU A 10 -19.79 23.07 16.43
N ILE A 11 -20.99 22.56 16.73
CA ILE A 11 -21.26 21.15 17.09
C ILE A 11 -21.54 20.27 15.85
N GLY A 12 -22.14 20.83 14.80
CA GLY A 12 -22.50 20.15 13.56
C GLY A 12 -21.33 19.85 12.63
N SER A 13 -20.15 20.41 12.91
CA SER A 13 -18.88 20.04 12.27
C SER A 13 -18.26 18.78 12.89
N GLY A 14 -19.08 17.74 13.15
CA GLY A 14 -18.78 16.52 13.92
C GLY A 14 -17.56 15.68 13.54
N VAL A 15 -16.65 16.20 12.71
CA VAL A 15 -15.31 15.71 12.42
C VAL A 15 -14.27 16.63 13.11
N ALA A 16 -14.31 16.66 14.44
CA ALA A 16 -13.31 17.12 15.43
C ALA A 16 -12.06 17.91 14.93
N GLU A 17 -12.24 19.09 14.32
CA GLU A 17 -11.13 20.02 14.12
C GLU A 17 -11.14 21.08 15.22
N LEU A 18 -10.18 20.98 16.15
CA LEU A 18 -9.89 22.10 17.03
C LEU A 18 -9.36 23.25 16.16
N THR A 19 -10.17 24.30 16.06
CA THR A 19 -9.78 25.52 15.36
C THR A 19 -9.00 26.44 16.29
N LYS A 20 -8.15 27.29 15.72
CA LYS A 20 -7.38 28.28 16.48
C LYS A 20 -8.30 29.15 17.35
N ALA A 21 -9.41 29.62 16.80
CA ALA A 21 -10.41 30.41 17.54
C ALA A 21 -11.00 29.67 18.74
N ARG A 22 -11.24 28.35 18.60
CA ARG A 22 -11.76 27.53 19.70
C ARG A 22 -10.69 27.29 20.77
N ALA A 23 -9.46 27.02 20.36
CA ALA A 23 -8.32 26.89 21.26
C ALA A 23 -8.08 28.18 22.06
N GLU A 24 -8.08 29.34 21.39
CA GLU A 24 -7.98 30.66 22.04
C GLU A 24 -9.12 30.90 23.04
N GLN A 25 -10.35 30.50 22.71
CA GLN A 25 -11.48 30.62 23.63
C GLN A 25 -11.30 29.76 24.88
N ILE A 26 -10.90 28.50 24.71
CA ILE A 26 -10.63 27.58 25.82
C ILE A 26 -9.54 28.17 26.74
N VAL A 27 -8.42 28.58 26.16
CA VAL A 27 -7.31 29.14 26.94
C VAL A 27 -7.67 30.46 27.60
N LYS A 28 -8.46 31.31 26.94
CA LYS A 28 -8.96 32.55 27.54
C LYS A 28 -9.79 32.27 28.80
N ASP A 29 -10.58 31.21 28.81
CA ASP A 29 -11.35 30.83 29.99
C ASP A 29 -10.47 30.24 31.10
N LEU A 30 -9.41 29.48 30.75
CA LEU A 30 -8.40 29.02 31.71
C LEU A 30 -7.64 30.19 32.35
N VAL A 31 -7.30 31.22 31.56
CA VAL A 31 -6.66 32.44 32.07
C VAL A 31 -7.57 33.21 33.03
N LYS A 32 -8.86 33.33 32.72
CA LYS A 32 -9.84 33.97 33.62
C LYS A 32 -9.96 33.24 34.96
N LYS A 33 -9.85 31.91 34.94
CA LYS A 33 -9.89 31.06 36.14
C LYS A 33 -8.57 31.08 36.93
N GLY A 34 -7.52 31.72 36.41
CA GLY A 34 -6.19 31.72 37.02
C GLY A 34 -5.41 30.41 36.83
N GLU A 35 -5.93 29.47 36.03
CA GLU A 35 -5.29 28.18 35.75
C GLU A 35 -4.12 28.32 34.76
N VAL A 36 -4.11 29.38 33.94
CA VAL A 36 -3.05 29.69 32.98
C VAL A 36 -2.65 31.15 33.10
N GLY A 37 -1.34 31.42 33.18
CA GLY A 37 -0.82 32.79 33.15
C GLY A 37 -1.05 33.46 31.79
N ARG A 38 -1.32 34.78 31.78
CA ARG A 38 -1.53 35.54 30.53
C ARG A 38 -0.36 35.41 29.55
N GLU A 39 0.87 35.38 30.07
CA GLU A 39 2.09 35.23 29.27
C GLU A 39 2.20 33.85 28.61
N GLN A 40 1.63 32.82 29.24
CA GLN A 40 1.68 31.43 28.77
C GLN A 40 0.53 31.10 27.81
N ALA A 41 -0.51 31.94 27.75
CA ALA A 41 -1.72 31.67 26.99
C ALA A 41 -1.44 31.33 25.51
N SER A 42 -0.56 32.08 24.86
CA SER A 42 -0.22 31.84 23.45
C SER A 42 0.45 30.48 23.22
N GLN A 43 1.32 30.06 24.14
CA GLN A 43 1.99 28.76 24.06
C GLN A 43 0.98 27.62 24.26
N VAL A 44 0.10 27.72 25.26
CA VAL A 44 -0.92 26.69 25.51
C VAL A 44 -1.86 26.53 24.32
N VAL A 45 -2.24 27.62 23.63
CA VAL A 45 -3.03 27.55 22.39
C VAL A 45 -2.29 26.75 21.32
N LYS A 46 -0.99 27.01 21.14
CA LYS A 46 -0.16 26.32 20.15
C LYS A 46 -0.06 24.82 20.46
N ASP A 47 0.23 24.48 21.71
CA ASP A 47 0.36 23.10 22.16
C ASP A 47 -0.96 22.32 21.99
N LEU A 48 -2.09 22.95 22.30
CA LEU A 48 -3.40 22.34 22.15
C LEU A 48 -3.73 22.06 20.67
N MET A 49 -3.37 22.99 19.78
CA MET A 49 -3.51 22.83 18.33
C MET A 49 -2.61 21.70 17.80
N GLU A 50 -1.38 21.60 18.29
CA GLU A 50 -0.43 20.56 17.89
C GLU A 50 -0.89 19.17 18.36
N ARG A 51 -1.24 19.03 19.63
CA ARG A 51 -1.82 17.79 20.18
C ARG A 51 -3.08 17.36 19.43
N SER A 52 -3.94 18.32 19.05
CA SER A 52 -5.12 18.00 18.25
C SER A 52 -4.74 17.44 16.88
N LYS A 53 -3.73 18.00 16.20
CA LYS A 53 -3.26 17.49 14.91
C LYS A 53 -2.71 16.07 15.03
N ASP A 54 -1.93 15.78 16.07
CA ASP A 54 -1.31 14.47 16.23
C ASP A 54 -2.34 13.40 16.60
N ASN A 55 -3.26 13.71 17.53
CA ASN A 55 -4.37 12.80 17.86
C ASN A 55 -5.21 12.47 16.62
N ARG A 56 -5.43 13.43 15.71
CA ARG A 56 -6.12 13.15 14.43
C ARG A 56 -5.35 12.19 13.53
N LYS A 57 -4.02 12.31 13.45
CA LYS A 57 -3.21 11.39 12.66
C LYS A 57 -3.31 9.96 13.19
N GLU A 58 -3.28 9.80 14.50
CA GLU A 58 -3.40 8.51 15.18
C GLU A 58 -4.79 7.89 14.94
N ILE A 59 -5.86 8.66 15.14
CA ILE A 59 -7.23 8.20 14.87
C ILE A 59 -7.38 7.82 13.39
N ALA A 60 -6.90 8.64 12.46
CA ALA A 60 -6.96 8.35 11.03
C ALA A 60 -6.14 7.10 10.66
N ALA A 61 -5.00 6.85 11.34
CA ALA A 61 -4.22 5.64 11.16
C ALA A 61 -4.97 4.40 11.67
N PHE A 62 -5.56 4.49 12.86
CA PHE A 62 -6.38 3.43 13.46
C PHE A 62 -7.56 3.07 12.55
N VAL A 63 -8.36 4.06 12.12
CA VAL A 63 -9.51 3.85 11.23
C VAL A 63 -9.08 3.24 9.90
N ARG A 64 -7.98 3.71 9.29
CA ARG A 64 -7.46 3.10 8.05
C ARG A 64 -7.02 1.66 8.25
N GLY A 65 -6.43 1.34 9.41
CA GLY A 65 -6.06 -0.02 9.79
C GLY A 65 -7.29 -0.92 9.92
N GLU A 66 -8.31 -0.44 10.65
CA GLU A 66 -9.56 -1.17 10.85
C GLU A 66 -10.29 -1.43 9.53
N ILE A 67 -10.42 -0.42 8.67
CA ILE A 67 -11.02 -0.57 7.33
C ILE A 67 -10.23 -1.60 6.51
N ARG A 68 -8.90 -1.58 6.55
CA ARG A 68 -8.08 -2.56 5.82
C ARG A 68 -8.32 -3.97 6.35
N SER A 69 -8.31 -4.15 7.67
CA SER A 69 -8.58 -5.44 8.31
C SER A 69 -9.95 -5.99 7.91
N GLN A 70 -10.97 -5.14 7.89
CA GLN A 70 -12.32 -5.53 7.47
C GLN A 70 -12.37 -5.93 5.98
N ILE A 71 -11.76 -5.14 5.10
CA ILE A 71 -11.66 -5.46 3.66
C ILE A 71 -10.98 -6.83 3.45
N GLU A 72 -9.87 -7.08 4.15
CA GLU A 72 -9.15 -8.35 4.10
C GLU A 72 -10.02 -9.52 4.64
N SER A 73 -10.73 -9.31 5.75
CA SER A 73 -11.61 -10.33 6.35
C SER A 73 -12.77 -10.73 5.44
N LEU A 74 -13.26 -9.80 4.61
CA LEU A 74 -14.30 -10.04 3.62
C LEU A 74 -13.76 -10.66 2.31
N GLY A 75 -12.45 -10.90 2.23
CA GLY A 75 -11.79 -11.45 1.04
C GLY A 75 -11.72 -10.48 -0.14
N LEU A 76 -11.88 -9.17 0.11
CA LEU A 76 -11.89 -8.16 -0.95
C LEU A 76 -10.45 -7.73 -1.27
N ALA A 77 -10.06 -7.86 -2.54
CA ALA A 77 -8.76 -7.38 -3.01
C ALA A 77 -8.78 -5.86 -3.22
N THR A 78 -7.70 -5.18 -2.83
CA THR A 78 -7.56 -3.74 -3.08
C THR A 78 -7.04 -3.46 -4.48
N LYS A 79 -7.23 -2.24 -5.00
CA LYS A 79 -6.65 -1.81 -6.27
C LYS A 79 -5.13 -2.01 -6.33
N ARG A 80 -4.43 -1.80 -5.20
CA ARG A 80 -2.97 -2.03 -5.12
C ARG A 80 -2.61 -3.50 -5.32
N ASP A 81 -3.45 -4.41 -4.85
CA ASP A 81 -3.24 -5.84 -5.07
C ASP A 81 -3.37 -6.19 -6.55
N PHE A 82 -4.37 -5.64 -7.24
CA PHE A 82 -4.52 -5.78 -8.69
C PHE A 82 -3.31 -5.24 -9.46
N GLU A 83 -2.87 -4.01 -9.18
CA GLU A 83 -1.68 -3.42 -9.82
C GLU A 83 -0.41 -4.27 -9.58
N ARG A 84 -0.29 -4.87 -8.38
CA ARG A 84 0.81 -5.79 -8.06
C ARG A 84 0.73 -7.08 -8.88
N LEU A 85 -0.47 -7.63 -9.05
CA LEU A 85 -0.70 -8.80 -9.90
C LEU A 85 -0.41 -8.49 -11.37
N GLU A 86 -0.91 -7.40 -11.92
CA GLU A 86 -0.66 -6.98 -13.31
C GLU A 86 0.84 -6.89 -13.63
N ARG A 87 1.61 -6.23 -12.75
CA ARG A 87 3.07 -6.16 -12.91
C ARG A 87 3.74 -7.52 -12.87
N ARG A 88 3.29 -8.42 -11.99
CA ARG A 88 3.83 -9.77 -11.88
C ARG A 88 3.50 -10.60 -13.12
N VAL A 89 2.28 -10.50 -13.63
CA VAL A 89 1.83 -11.14 -14.87
C VAL A 89 2.67 -10.64 -16.05
N GLY A 90 2.82 -9.33 -16.24
CA GLY A 90 3.64 -8.77 -17.32
C GLY A 90 5.09 -9.26 -17.27
N ARG A 91 5.72 -9.33 -16.09
CA ARG A 91 7.07 -9.91 -15.94
C ARG A 91 7.13 -11.39 -16.31
N LEU A 92 6.14 -12.17 -15.91
CA LEU A 92 6.07 -13.60 -16.24
C LEU A 92 5.86 -13.81 -17.73
N GLU A 93 5.03 -12.99 -18.37
CA GLU A 93 4.83 -13.02 -19.83
C GLU A 93 6.12 -12.68 -20.59
N GLU A 94 6.89 -11.69 -20.14
CA GLU A 94 8.20 -11.37 -20.71
C GLU A 94 9.21 -12.53 -20.54
N GLN A 95 9.23 -13.16 -19.37
CA GLN A 95 10.10 -14.32 -19.11
C GLN A 95 9.70 -15.52 -19.97
N ALA A 96 8.39 -15.78 -20.11
CA ALA A 96 7.87 -16.84 -20.98
C ALA A 96 8.26 -16.59 -22.45
N LYS A 97 8.13 -15.34 -22.94
CA LYS A 97 8.57 -14.95 -24.29
C LYS A 97 10.07 -15.15 -24.50
N LYS A 98 10.91 -14.78 -23.52
CA LYS A 98 12.37 -15.01 -23.57
C LYS A 98 12.74 -16.49 -23.53
N SER A 99 11.95 -17.31 -22.83
CA SER A 99 12.16 -18.77 -22.72
C SER A 99 11.65 -19.54 -23.96
N ALA A 100 10.69 -18.97 -24.69
CA ALA A 100 10.12 -19.53 -25.91
C ALA A 100 10.85 -19.12 -27.20
N ALA A 101 11.81 -18.18 -27.13
CA ALA A 101 12.70 -17.88 -28.25
C ALA A 101 13.65 -19.08 -28.48
N PRO A 102 13.78 -19.60 -29.72
CA PRO A 102 14.49 -20.85 -29.96
C PRO A 102 15.98 -20.68 -29.67
N LYS A 103 16.54 -21.59 -28.86
CA LYS A 103 17.99 -21.79 -28.72
C LYS A 103 18.56 -22.17 -30.09
N LYS A 104 18.87 -21.17 -30.92
CA LYS A 104 19.73 -21.32 -32.09
C LYS A 104 21.16 -21.23 -31.58
N SER A 105 21.96 -22.24 -31.93
CA SER A 105 23.40 -22.44 -31.65
C SER A 105 23.79 -23.25 -30.40
N ALA A 106 24.07 -24.54 -30.62
CA ALA A 106 25.31 -25.21 -30.21
C ALA A 106 25.34 -26.63 -30.82
N ALA A 107 25.84 -26.74 -32.04
CA ALA A 107 26.27 -28.03 -32.59
C ALA A 107 27.66 -28.37 -32.04
N PRO A 108 27.95 -29.62 -31.63
CA PRO A 108 29.32 -30.07 -31.54
C PRO A 108 29.72 -30.69 -32.89
N LYS A 109 30.66 -30.04 -33.58
CA LYS A 109 31.52 -30.70 -34.56
C LYS A 109 32.53 -31.59 -33.80
N ALA A 110 32.85 -32.74 -34.41
CA ALA A 110 34.03 -33.60 -34.23
C ALA A 110 33.88 -34.89 -33.39
N SER A 111 33.59 -35.99 -34.08
CA SER A 111 34.28 -37.30 -33.95
C SER A 111 33.96 -38.12 -35.21
N ALA A 112 34.78 -38.02 -36.26
CA ALA A 112 35.85 -38.97 -36.58
C ALA A 112 35.34 -40.30 -37.21
N LYS A 113 35.45 -40.34 -38.55
CA LYS A 113 35.93 -41.43 -39.42
C LYS A 113 35.63 -42.91 -39.06
N LYS A 114 34.98 -43.54 -40.05
CA LYS A 114 35.35 -44.84 -40.69
C LYS A 114 34.70 -46.12 -40.15
N SER A 115 33.64 -46.55 -40.83
CA SER A 115 33.39 -47.97 -41.16
C SER A 115 32.35 -48.13 -42.29
N THR A 116 32.77 -47.89 -43.53
CA THR A 116 32.11 -48.46 -44.72
C THR A 116 32.99 -49.57 -45.28
N ALA A 117 32.57 -50.83 -45.11
CA ALA A 117 32.90 -52.01 -45.92
C ALA A 117 32.01 -53.16 -45.40
N LYS A 118 30.82 -53.42 -45.96
CA LYS A 118 30.51 -54.15 -47.22
C LYS A 118 30.86 -55.67 -47.16
N LYS A 119 29.79 -56.47 -47.05
CA LYS A 119 29.46 -57.71 -47.82
C LYS A 119 29.51 -59.07 -47.10
N SER A 120 28.43 -59.85 -47.36
CA SER A 120 28.26 -61.32 -47.33
C SER A 120 27.86 -61.92 -45.96
N THR A 121 26.85 -62.77 -45.76
CA THR A 121 26.07 -63.72 -46.61
C THR A 121 24.71 -64.10 -45.98
N ALA A 122 23.72 -64.32 -46.85
CA ALA A 122 22.48 -65.14 -46.82
C ALA A 122 22.08 -66.01 -45.60
N LYS A 123 20.78 -65.98 -45.23
CA LYS A 123 19.73 -67.00 -45.55
C LYS A 123 18.62 -67.04 -44.46
N PRO A 124 17.31 -66.97 -44.80
CA PRO A 124 16.21 -67.15 -43.86
C PRO A 124 15.74 -68.61 -43.81
N ALA A 125 15.30 -69.12 -42.66
CA ALA A 125 14.45 -70.31 -42.56
C ALA A 125 13.72 -70.40 -41.20
N SER A 126 12.39 -70.52 -41.28
CA SER A 126 11.46 -71.39 -40.52
C SER A 126 11.42 -71.25 -38.98
N SER A 127 10.26 -71.19 -38.31
CA SER A 127 9.00 -71.91 -38.53
C SER A 127 7.77 -71.13 -38.06
#